data_AF-A0A553EXD8-F1
#
_entry.id   AF-A0A553EXD8-F1
#
_cell.length_a   1.000
_cell.length_b   1.000
_cell.length_c   1.000
_cell.angle_alpha   90.00
_cell.angle_beta   90.00
_cell.angle_gamma   90.00
#
_symmetry.space_group_name_H-M   'P 1'
#
loop_
_entity.id
_entity.type
_entity.pdbx_description
1 polymer ?
#
loop_
_entity_poly.entity_id
_entity_poly.type
_entity_poly.pdbx_seq_one_letter_code
_entity_poly.pdbx_strand_id
1 'polypeptide(L)' 'MPKYTPEEILAKYPELQTKLNWRKQDIGIFLRCKLVRGYYDSKRRVTVIDERSLVELMEFANDNLDKQKVDI' A
#
# COMPACT_ATOMS: atom_id res chain seq x y z
N MET A 1 -11.95 -10.90 3.61
CA MET A 1 -11.44 -9.53 3.37
C MET A 1 -11.12 -9.38 1.89
N PRO A 2 -11.43 -8.24 1.27
CA PRO A 2 -11.19 -8.02 -0.15
C PRO A 2 -9.69 -8.06 -0.47
N LYS A 3 -9.35 -8.51 -1.67
CA LYS A 3 -7.97 -8.63 -2.12
C LYS A 3 -7.81 -7.98 -3.49
N TYR A 4 -6.69 -7.30 -3.68
CA TYR A 4 -6.44 -6.52 -4.89
C TYR A 4 -5.00 -6.64 -5.35
N THR A 5 -4.80 -6.53 -6.65
CA THR A 5 -3.50 -6.31 -7.27
C THR A 5 -3.00 -4.88 -7.03
N PRO A 6 -1.69 -4.59 -7.17
CA PRO A 6 -1.17 -3.23 -7.10
C PRO A 6 -1.86 -2.27 -8.08
N GLU A 7 -2.19 -2.72 -9.29
CA GLU A 7 -3.01 -1.99 -10.26
C GLU A 7 -4.35 -1.54 -9.68
N GLU A 8 -5.12 -2.50 -9.15
CA GLU A 8 -6.45 -2.26 -8.59
C GLU A 8 -6.38 -1.39 -7.32
N ILE A 9 -5.32 -1.56 -6.51
CA ILE A 9 -5.07 -0.69 -5.35
C ILE A 9 -4.92 0.77 -5.79
N LEU A 10 -4.07 1.05 -6.77
CA LEU A 10 -3.82 2.44 -7.18
C LEU A 10 -5.02 3.06 -7.90
N ALA A 11 -5.83 2.24 -8.58
CA ALA A 11 -7.11 2.71 -9.13
C ALA A 11 -8.11 3.05 -8.02
N LYS A 12 -8.11 2.28 -6.93
CA LYS A 12 -9.04 2.47 -5.80
C LYS A 12 -8.61 3.59 -4.84
N TYR A 13 -7.31 3.74 -4.63
CA TYR A 13 -6.71 4.68 -3.68
C TYR A 13 -5.72 5.61 -4.41
N PRO A 14 -6.21 6.55 -5.26
CA PRO A 14 -5.35 7.46 -6.02
C PRO A 14 -4.49 8.38 -5.13
N GLU A 15 -4.88 8.59 -3.87
CA GLU A 15 -4.11 9.32 -2.86
C GLU A 15 -2.76 8.68 -2.54
N LEU A 16 -2.61 7.38 -2.77
CA LEU A 16 -1.32 6.69 -2.60
C LEU A 16 -0.25 7.29 -3.49
N GLN A 17 -0.61 7.67 -4.72
CA GLN A 17 0.31 8.31 -5.65
C GLN A 17 0.48 9.79 -5.35
N THR A 18 -0.61 10.50 -5.08
CA THR A 18 -0.58 11.97 -4.98
C THR A 18 -0.08 12.48 -3.64
N LYS A 19 -0.35 11.77 -2.54
CA LYS A 19 0.06 12.17 -1.17
C LYS A 19 1.29 11.40 -0.67
N LEU A 20 1.31 10.08 -0.88
CA LEU A 20 2.37 9.20 -0.34
C LEU A 20 3.45 8.84 -1.36
N ASN A 21 3.26 9.21 -2.64
CA ASN A 21 4.15 8.90 -3.75
C ASN A 21 4.46 7.39 -3.90
N TRP A 22 3.53 6.52 -3.48
CA TRP A 22 3.65 5.07 -3.63
C TRP A 22 3.25 4.64 -5.04
N ARG A 23 4.12 3.88 -5.69
CA ARG A 23 3.91 3.28 -7.01
C ARG A 23 3.63 1.79 -6.87
N LYS A 24 3.29 1.13 -7.99
CA LYS A 24 2.99 -0.31 -8.04
C LYS A 24 4.14 -1.16 -7.51
N GLN A 25 5.37 -0.76 -7.81
CA GLN A 25 6.58 -1.45 -7.36
C GLN A 25 6.72 -1.36 -5.84
N ASP A 26 6.40 -0.20 -5.26
CA ASP A 26 6.47 0.03 -3.82
C ASP A 26 5.47 -0.86 -3.07
N ILE A 27 4.24 -1.00 -3.58
CA ILE A 27 3.24 -1.94 -3.04
C ILE A 27 3.77 -3.39 -3.06
N GLY A 28 4.43 -3.79 -4.14
CA GLY A 28 5.08 -5.10 -4.23
C GLY A 28 6.22 -5.29 -3.21
N ILE A 29 6.99 -4.24 -2.96
CA ILE A 29 8.05 -4.22 -1.94
C ILE A 29 7.43 -4.34 -0.55
N PHE A 30 6.34 -3.64 -0.25
CA PHE A 30 5.68 -3.71 1.06
C PHE A 30 5.25 -5.13 1.42
N LEU A 31 4.73 -5.89 0.46
CA LEU A 31 4.41 -7.31 0.69
C LEU A 31 5.67 -8.13 0.98
N ARG A 32 6.74 -7.92 0.19
CA ARG A 32 8.02 -8.63 0.36
C ARG A 32 8.63 -8.35 1.73
N CYS A 33 8.55 -7.11 2.19
CA CYS A 33 9.04 -6.63 3.48
C CYS A 33 8.08 -6.89 4.65
N LYS A 34 6.95 -7.57 4.42
CA LYS A 34 5.94 -7.91 5.45
C LYS A 34 5.28 -6.69 6.12
N LEU A 35 5.26 -5.55 5.43
CA LEU A 35 4.53 -4.36 5.85
C LEU A 35 3.02 -4.49 5.57
N VAL A 36 2.65 -5.29 4.56
CA VAL A 36 1.27 -5.65 4.25
C VAL A 36 1.12 -7.16 4.12
N ARG A 37 -0.11 -7.65 4.27
CA ARG A 37 -0.48 -9.07 4.13
C ARG A 37 -0.93 -9.34 2.70
N GLY A 38 -0.73 -10.58 2.24
CA GLY A 38 -1.05 -10.97 0.87
C GLY A 38 -0.24 -12.17 0.42
N TYR A 39 -0.23 -12.41 -0.89
CA TYR A 39 0.54 -13.47 -1.52
C TYR A 39 0.94 -13.08 -2.94
N TYR A 40 1.95 -13.78 -3.48
CA TYR A 40 2.28 -13.69 -4.89
C TYR A 40 1.61 -14.84 -5.64
N ASP A 41 0.78 -14.53 -6.64
CA ASP A 41 0.21 -15.51 -7.54
C ASP A 41 1.23 -15.83 -8.63
N SER A 42 1.88 -17.00 -8.53
CA SER A 42 2.92 -17.43 -9.48
C SER A 42 2.38 -17.73 -10.87
N LYS A 43 1.11 -18.13 -10.99
CA LYS A 43 0.48 -18.46 -12.30
C LYS A 43 0.19 -17.18 -13.08
N ARG A 44 -0.37 -16.18 -12.38
CA ARG A 44 -0.70 -14.87 -12.97
C ARG A 44 0.47 -13.88 -12.91
N ARG A 45 1.56 -14.27 -12.25
CA ARG A 45 2.77 -13.47 -12.00
C ARG A 45 2.46 -12.11 -11.36
N VAL A 46 1.44 -12.06 -10.50
CA VAL A 46 0.94 -10.83 -9.90
C VAL A 46 0.93 -10.90 -8.38
N THR A 47 1.24 -9.78 -7.75
CA THR A 47 1.09 -9.62 -6.31
C THR A 47 -0.38 -9.40 -5.97
N VAL A 48 -0.86 -10.02 -4.89
CA VAL A 48 -2.22 -9.85 -4.37
C VAL A 48 -2.12 -9.42 -2.91
N ILE A 49 -2.72 -8.29 -2.58
CA ILE A 49 -2.65 -7.62 -1.28
C ILE A 49 -4.00 -7.74 -0.57
N ASP A 50 -3.97 -7.98 0.73
CA ASP A 50 -5.12 -7.84 1.61
C ASP A 50 -5.38 -6.36 1.90
N GLU A 51 -6.56 -5.88 1.50
CA GLU A 51 -6.92 -4.46 1.59
C GLU A 51 -6.80 -3.91 3.00
N ARG A 52 -7.24 -4.66 4.00
CA ARG A 52 -7.25 -4.17 5.38
C ARG A 52 -5.83 -3.86 5.85
N SER A 53 -4.88 -4.73 5.54
CA SER A 53 -3.48 -4.50 5.91
C SER A 53 -2.83 -3.31 5.20
N LEU A 54 -3.30 -3.00 3.98
CA LEU A 54 -2.87 -1.78 3.28
C LEU A 54 -3.43 -0.54 3.96
N VAL A 55 -4.73 -0.53 4.30
CA VAL A 55 -5.37 0.58 5.01
C VAL A 55 -4.68 0.85 6.35
N GLU A 56 -4.38 -0.20 7.12
CA GLU A 56 -3.61 -0.10 8.38
C GLU A 56 -2.24 0.58 8.15
N LEU A 57 -1.53 0.23 7.06
CA LEU A 57 -0.26 0.87 6.71
C LEU A 57 -0.44 2.33 6.24
N MET A 58 -1.52 2.64 5.51
CA MET A 58 -1.84 3.99 5.07
C MET A 58 -2.12 4.91 6.26
N GLU A 59 -2.92 4.45 7.22
CA GLU A 59 -3.21 5.18 8.46
C GLU A 59 -1.90 5.47 9.21
N PHE A 60 -1.06 4.45 9.41
CA PHE A 60 0.25 4.63 10.04
C PHE A 60 1.12 5.66 9.29
N ALA A 61 1.21 5.58 7.97
CA ALA A 61 2.02 6.50 7.17
C ALA A 61 1.50 7.95 7.29
N ASN A 62 0.18 8.14 7.21
CA ASN A 62 -0.45 9.45 7.35
C ASN A 62 -0.24 10.06 8.74
N ASP A 63 -0.44 9.28 9.81
CA ASP A 63 -0.20 9.73 11.18
C ASP A 63 1.24 10.20 11.41
N ASN A 64 2.21 9.50 10.80
CA ASN A 64 3.61 9.89 10.90
C ASN A 64 3.92 11.17 10.12
N LEU A 65 3.31 11.36 8.94
CA LEU A 65 3.45 12.60 8.17
C LEU A 65 2.85 13.80 8.90
N ASP A 66 1.69 13.62 9.54
CA ASP A 66 1.06 14.70 10.31
C ASP A 66 1.88 15.06 11.54
N LYS A 67 2.51 14.09 12.22
CA LYS A 67 3.45 14.33 13.32
C LYS A 67 4.76 14.97 12.89
N GLN A 68 5.18 14.80 11.63
CA GLN A 68 6.39 15.40 11.07
C GLN A 68 6.23 16.88 10.69
N LYS A 69 5.00 17.40 10.68
CA LYS A 69 4.76 18.84 10.62
C LYS A 69 5.19 19.44 11.96
N VAL A 70 6.49 19.69 12.10
CA VAL A 70 7.01 20.54 13.18
C VAL A 70 6.37 21.91 12.98
N ASP A 71 5.73 22.45 14.03
CA ASP A 71 5.33 23.85 14.07
C ASP A 71 6.56 24.71 13.80
N ILE A 72 6.65 25.29 12.59
CA ILE A 72 7.64 26.32 12.23
C ILE A 72 7.04 27.67 12.58
#